data_AF-A0A496DNP2-F1
#
_entry.id   AF-A0A496DNP2-F1
#
_cell.length_a   1.000
_cell.length_b   1.000
_cell.length_c   1.000
_cell.angle_alpha   90.00
_cell.angle_beta   90.00
_cell.angle_gamma   90.00
#
_symmetry.space_group_name_H-M   'P 1'
#
loop_
_entity.id
_entity.type
_entity.pdbx_description
1 polymer ?
#
loop_
_entity_poly.entity_id
_entity_poly.type
_entity_poly.pdbx_seq_one_letter_code
_entity_poly.pdbx_strand_id
1 'polypeptide(L)'
;LAAIQDLGMLSMTSNFDNEVEILRSRTLIKKVVNDMGLYIDMEESNALGFNPPLYKNSPVNVFITPEEADRLVAPVELRMRYTKEGQLTVRAEYKIDKEGDEETMEQGFDRLPAILPTPVGVFSFTGMDSIPELEGGEIELVAHVHTPTSTAEAYGKELSVTPSSKTTTIAKVSLRNTVR
;
A
#
# COMPACT_ATOMS: atom_id res chain seq x y z
N LEU A 1 29.41 -29.77 -33.86
CA LEU A 1 28.05 -29.18 -33.83
C LEU A 1 27.44 -29.06 -32.42
N ALA A 2 27.92 -29.80 -31.41
CA ALA A 2 27.43 -29.67 -30.02
C ALA A 2 27.75 -28.31 -29.34
N ALA A 3 28.88 -27.67 -29.66
CA ALA A 3 29.31 -26.43 -29.01
C ALA A 3 28.45 -25.19 -29.37
N ILE A 4 27.78 -25.16 -30.53
CA ILE A 4 26.91 -24.04 -30.92
C ILE A 4 25.53 -24.15 -30.25
N GLN A 5 25.06 -25.37 -30.02
CA GLN A 5 23.82 -25.61 -29.27
C GLN A 5 23.98 -25.27 -27.78
N ASP A 6 25.17 -25.53 -27.22
CA ASP A 6 25.54 -25.13 -25.86
C ASP A 6 25.65 -23.60 -25.73
N LEU A 7 26.25 -22.90 -26.69
CA LEU A 7 26.28 -21.43 -26.74
C LEU A 7 24.89 -20.79 -26.87
N GLY A 8 23.97 -21.40 -27.63
CA GLY A 8 22.58 -20.97 -27.73
C GLY A 8 21.78 -21.16 -26.44
N MET A 9 22.02 -22.25 -25.71
CA MET A 9 21.42 -22.47 -24.39
C MET A 9 22.02 -21.55 -23.33
N LEU A 10 23.34 -21.33 -23.34
CA LEU A 10 24.02 -20.39 -22.43
C LEU A 10 23.53 -18.95 -22.60
N SER A 11 23.28 -18.52 -23.84
CA SER A 11 22.72 -17.18 -24.12
C SER A 11 21.29 -17.04 -23.61
N MET A 12 20.43 -18.06 -23.76
CA MET A 12 19.07 -18.04 -23.22
C MET A 12 19.01 -18.11 -21.68
N THR A 13 19.88 -18.90 -21.05
CA THR A 13 19.95 -18.96 -19.57
C THR A 13 20.46 -17.66 -18.97
N SER A 14 21.41 -16.96 -19.63
CA SER A 14 21.88 -15.66 -19.14
C SER A 14 20.79 -14.58 -19.17
N ASN A 15 19.94 -14.60 -20.20
CA ASN A 15 18.82 -13.66 -20.32
C ASN A 15 17.75 -13.95 -19.25
N PHE A 16 17.49 -15.23 -18.97
CA PHE A 16 16.52 -15.63 -17.96
C PHE A 16 16.98 -15.29 -16.52
N ASP A 17 18.27 -15.49 -16.21
CA ASP A 17 18.82 -15.09 -14.91
C ASP A 17 18.72 -13.56 -14.72
N ASN A 18 18.98 -12.77 -15.78
CA ASN A 18 18.76 -11.32 -15.76
C ASN A 18 17.28 -10.96 -15.51
N GLU A 19 16.34 -11.65 -16.14
CA GLU A 19 14.89 -11.43 -15.94
C GLU A 19 14.46 -11.77 -14.50
N VAL A 20 14.97 -12.86 -13.93
CA VAL A 20 14.73 -13.24 -12.53
C VAL A 20 15.27 -12.19 -11.55
N GLU A 21 16.42 -11.60 -11.84
CA GLU A 21 16.98 -10.50 -11.05
C GLU A 21 16.14 -9.22 -11.17
N ILE A 22 15.70 -8.87 -12.38
CA ILE A 22 14.81 -7.72 -12.62
C ILE A 22 13.49 -7.88 -11.86
N LEU A 23 12.92 -9.09 -11.79
CA LEU A 23 11.70 -9.37 -11.02
C LEU A 23 11.87 -9.14 -9.51
N ARG A 24 13.10 -9.25 -8.99
CA ARG A 24 13.44 -8.94 -7.60
C ARG A 24 13.88 -7.49 -7.40
N SER A 25 13.93 -6.69 -8.46
CA SER A 25 14.46 -5.33 -8.38
C SER A 25 13.56 -4.42 -7.54
N ARG A 26 14.20 -3.62 -6.68
CA ARG A 26 13.51 -2.64 -5.82
C ARG A 26 12.68 -1.65 -6.64
N THR A 27 13.16 -1.28 -7.82
CA THR A 27 12.46 -0.35 -8.73
C THR A 27 11.16 -0.95 -9.24
N LEU A 28 11.16 -2.22 -9.67
CA LEU A 28 9.94 -2.86 -10.16
C LEU A 28 8.93 -3.07 -9.02
N ILE A 29 9.40 -3.51 -7.85
CA ILE A 29 8.54 -3.68 -6.67
C ILE A 29 7.91 -2.35 -6.26
N LYS A 30 8.71 -1.27 -6.18
CA LYS A 30 8.20 0.08 -5.86
C LYS A 30 7.18 0.55 -6.89
N LYS A 31 7.39 0.27 -8.17
CA LYS A 31 6.42 0.59 -9.21
C LYS A 31 5.08 -0.12 -8.96
N VAL A 32 5.10 -1.41 -8.62
CA VAL A 32 3.87 -2.16 -8.27
C VAL A 32 3.21 -1.58 -7.02
N VAL A 33 3.98 -1.25 -5.98
CA VAL A 33 3.46 -0.61 -4.77
C VAL A 33 2.76 0.72 -5.09
N ASN A 34 3.35 1.54 -5.96
CA ASN A 34 2.77 2.80 -6.39
C ASN A 34 1.48 2.59 -7.21
N ASP A 35 1.57 1.74 -8.25
CA ASP A 35 0.46 1.50 -9.20
C ASP A 35 -0.76 0.90 -8.50
N MET A 36 -0.54 0.08 -7.46
CA MET A 36 -1.60 -0.58 -6.69
C MET A 36 -1.99 0.16 -5.40
N GLY A 37 -1.30 1.24 -5.03
CA GLY A 37 -1.60 1.99 -3.80
C GLY A 37 -1.31 1.22 -2.50
N LEU A 38 -0.39 0.25 -2.51
CA LEU A 38 -0.15 -0.67 -1.38
C LEU A 38 0.52 -0.02 -0.16
N TYR A 39 0.80 1.28 -0.23
CA TYR A 39 1.40 2.07 0.84
C TYR A 39 0.33 2.74 1.73
N ILE A 40 -0.95 2.48 1.46
CA ILE A 40 -2.09 2.88 2.29
C ILE A 40 -2.76 1.61 2.77
N ASP A 41 -2.67 1.34 4.06
CA ASP A 41 -3.37 0.24 4.72
C ASP A 41 -4.63 0.80 5.39
N MET A 42 -5.72 0.02 5.39
CA MET A 42 -7.00 0.45 5.94
C MET A 42 -7.64 -0.66 6.76
N GLU A 43 -8.03 -0.30 7.98
CA GLU A 43 -8.57 -1.20 8.99
C GLU A 43 -9.88 -0.63 9.54
N GLU A 44 -10.81 -1.52 9.90
CA GLU A 44 -11.98 -1.14 10.70
C GLU A 44 -11.57 -1.06 12.18
N SER A 45 -11.83 0.08 12.82
CA SER A 45 -11.61 0.23 14.26
C SER A 45 -12.81 -0.32 15.01
N ASN A 46 -12.72 -1.58 15.44
CA ASN A 46 -13.74 -2.17 16.32
C ASN A 46 -13.32 -2.04 17.78
N ALA A 47 -14.24 -1.51 18.61
CA ALA A 47 -14.05 -1.34 20.07
C ALA A 47 -13.75 -2.65 20.84
N LEU A 48 -13.81 -3.82 20.18
CA LEU A 48 -13.58 -5.14 20.74
C LEU A 48 -12.19 -5.74 20.44
N GLY A 49 -11.27 -4.98 19.83
CA GLY A 49 -9.87 -5.38 19.67
C GLY A 49 -9.61 -6.42 18.58
N PHE A 50 -10.58 -6.66 17.70
CA PHE A 50 -10.42 -7.43 16.47
C PHE A 50 -10.67 -6.49 15.29
N ASN A 51 -9.61 -6.01 14.66
CA ASN A 51 -9.66 -5.16 13.47
C ASN A 51 -9.39 -6.05 12.25
N PRO A 52 -10.40 -6.62 11.58
CA PRO A 52 -10.16 -7.30 10.31
C PRO A 52 -9.71 -6.28 9.25
N PRO A 53 -8.66 -6.55 8.47
CA PRO A 53 -8.25 -5.65 7.40
C PRO A 53 -9.35 -5.54 6.34
N LEU A 54 -9.81 -4.32 6.06
CA LEU A 54 -10.87 -4.06 5.08
C LEU A 54 -10.27 -3.95 3.68
N TYR A 55 -9.90 -5.09 3.08
CA TYR A 55 -9.55 -5.12 1.66
C TYR A 55 -10.80 -4.84 0.81
N LYS A 56 -10.83 -3.68 0.13
CA LYS A 56 -11.82 -3.27 -0.88
C LYS A 56 -13.29 -3.12 -0.44
N ASN A 57 -13.61 -3.27 0.85
CA ASN A 57 -14.97 -3.14 1.38
C ASN A 57 -15.15 -1.97 2.35
N SER A 58 -14.23 -1.00 2.36
CA SER A 58 -14.44 0.21 3.15
C SER A 58 -15.39 1.17 2.41
N PRO A 59 -16.34 1.80 3.12
CA PRO A 59 -17.21 2.82 2.53
C PRO A 59 -16.45 4.08 2.11
N VAL A 60 -15.23 4.28 2.61
CA VAL A 60 -14.38 5.44 2.31
C VAL A 60 -13.03 4.96 1.79
N ASN A 61 -12.61 5.49 0.64
CA ASN A 61 -11.24 5.33 0.14
C ASN A 61 -10.40 6.55 0.50
N VAL A 62 -9.17 6.30 0.91
CA VAL A 62 -8.14 7.31 1.15
C VAL A 62 -7.15 7.30 0.00
N PHE A 63 -6.75 8.47 -0.48
CA PHE A 63 -5.72 8.62 -1.51
C PHE A 63 -4.81 9.81 -1.22
N ILE A 64 -3.51 9.62 -1.45
CA ILE A 64 -2.44 10.61 -1.49
C ILE A 64 -1.55 10.27 -2.68
N THR A 65 -0.84 11.22 -3.28
CA THR A 65 0.07 10.89 -4.38
C THR A 65 1.30 10.12 -3.88
N PRO A 66 1.84 9.15 -4.66
CA PRO A 66 3.06 8.46 -4.28
C PRO A 66 4.23 9.43 -4.02
N GLU A 67 4.31 10.55 -4.74
CA GLU A 67 5.34 11.57 -4.59
C GLU A 67 5.24 12.35 -3.27
N GLU A 68 4.02 12.56 -2.75
CA GLU A 68 3.80 13.12 -1.41
C GLU A 68 4.06 12.05 -0.34
N ALA A 69 3.56 10.83 -0.53
CA ALA A 69 3.75 9.73 0.42
C ALA A 69 5.23 9.38 0.63
N ASP A 70 6.06 9.45 -0.41
CA ASP A 70 7.50 9.15 -0.31
C ASP A 70 8.29 10.26 0.43
N ARG A 71 7.69 11.44 0.62
CA ARG A 71 8.28 12.56 1.38
C ARG A 71 7.94 12.51 2.87
N LEU A 72 7.04 11.63 3.29
CA LEU A 72 6.68 11.47 4.69
C LEU A 72 7.91 11.07 5.51
N VAL A 73 8.16 11.79 6.60
CA VAL A 73 9.28 11.49 7.52
C VAL A 73 8.94 10.37 8.51
N ALA A 74 7.64 10.16 8.75
CA ALA A 74 7.07 9.09 9.56
C ALA A 74 5.71 8.68 8.95
N PRO A 75 5.20 7.46 9.25
CA PRO A 75 3.86 7.07 8.85
C PRO A 75 2.80 8.05 9.35
N VAL A 76 1.77 8.27 8.54
CA VAL A 76 0.60 9.09 8.93
C VAL A 76 -0.53 8.16 9.31
N GLU A 77 -1.17 8.43 10.44
CA GLU A 77 -2.37 7.72 10.87
C GLU A 77 -3.59 8.63 10.68
N LEU A 78 -4.60 8.14 9.97
CA LEU A 78 -5.87 8.82 9.73
C LEU A 78 -6.98 8.05 10.41
N ARG A 79 -7.46 8.54 11.55
CA ARG A 79 -8.66 8.03 12.21
C ARG A 79 -9.87 8.72 11.60
N MET A 80 -10.78 7.93 11.06
CA MET A 80 -11.93 8.41 10.31
C MET A 80 -13.22 7.89 10.94
N ARG A 81 -14.20 8.75 11.09
CA ARG A 81 -15.57 8.38 11.45
C ARG A 81 -16.48 8.74 10.29
N TYR A 82 -17.11 7.75 9.69
CA TYR A 82 -18.02 7.93 8.57
C TYR A 82 -19.46 7.57 8.97
N THR A 83 -20.41 8.45 8.65
CA THR A 83 -21.83 8.26 8.99
C THR A 83 -22.64 7.90 7.76
N LYS A 84 -23.80 7.25 7.96
CA LYS A 84 -24.77 6.94 6.89
C LYS A 84 -25.29 8.19 6.16
N GLU A 85 -25.21 9.36 6.80
CA GLU A 85 -25.59 10.66 6.23
C GLU A 85 -24.54 11.18 5.23
N GLY A 86 -23.39 10.50 5.11
CA GLY A 86 -22.30 10.87 4.21
C GLY A 86 -21.28 11.82 4.84
N GLN A 87 -21.39 12.08 6.15
CA GLN A 87 -20.44 12.92 6.87
C GLN A 87 -19.18 12.13 7.23
N LEU A 88 -18.03 12.78 7.12
CA LEU A 88 -16.73 12.21 7.45
C LEU A 88 -16.01 13.14 8.42
N THR A 89 -15.64 12.62 9.60
CA THR A 89 -14.69 13.28 10.50
C THR A 89 -13.36 12.59 10.39
N VAL A 90 -12.29 13.34 10.13
CA VAL A 90 -10.93 12.82 10.01
C VAL A 90 -10.05 13.46 11.07
N ARG A 91 -9.34 12.63 11.83
CA ARG A 91 -8.25 13.02 12.71
C ARG A 91 -6.94 12.44 12.16
N ALA A 92 -6.06 13.31 11.70
CA ALA A 92 -4.76 12.98 11.17
C ALA A 92 -3.68 13.17 12.23
N GLU A 93 -2.83 12.16 12.42
CA GLU A 93 -1.65 12.18 13.28
C GLU A 93 -0.41 12.01 12.39
N TYR A 94 0.46 13.02 12.36
CA TYR A 94 1.62 13.08 11.45
C TYR A 94 2.82 13.79 12.09
N LYS A 95 4.01 13.62 11.49
CA LYS A 95 5.22 14.38 11.84
C LYS A 95 5.69 15.21 10.67
N ILE A 96 6.00 16.49 10.91
CA ILE A 96 6.59 17.37 9.89
C ILE A 96 8.09 17.08 9.73
N ASP A 97 8.80 17.00 10.85
CA ASP A 97 10.24 16.81 10.91
C ASP A 97 10.61 15.53 11.66
N LYS A 98 11.76 14.92 11.33
CA LYS A 98 12.22 13.67 11.97
C LYS A 98 12.44 13.80 13.49
N GLU A 99 12.87 14.98 13.93
CA GLU A 99 13.14 15.31 15.32
C GLU A 99 11.97 16.06 15.98
N GLY A 100 10.90 16.32 15.23
CA GLY A 100 9.72 17.02 15.71
C GLY A 100 8.76 16.12 16.48
N ASP A 101 7.89 16.78 17.24
CA ASP A 101 6.76 16.12 17.91
C ASP A 101 5.68 15.69 16.90
N GLU A 102 4.81 14.78 17.32
CA GLU A 102 3.62 14.42 16.55
C GLU A 102 2.62 15.57 16.59
N GLU A 103 2.14 15.96 15.41
CA GLU A 103 1.05 16.90 15.26
C GLU A 103 -0.25 16.16 15.02
N THR A 104 -1.35 16.78 15.47
CA THR A 104 -2.70 16.28 15.24
C THR A 104 -3.54 17.36 14.59
N MET A 105 -4.28 16.98 13.55
CA MET A 105 -5.24 17.84 12.88
C MET A 105 -6.58 17.11 12.77
N GLU A 106 -7.67 17.78 13.14
CA GLU A 106 -9.02 17.24 13.01
C GLU A 106 -9.86 18.11 12.09
N GLN A 107 -10.55 17.49 11.14
CA GLN A 107 -11.46 18.18 10.23
C GLN A 107 -12.70 17.32 9.94
N GLY A 108 -13.86 17.97 9.97
CA GLY A 108 -15.14 17.39 9.54
C GLY A 108 -15.49 17.81 8.11
N PHE A 109 -16.15 16.90 7.39
CA PHE A 109 -16.64 17.10 6.04
C PHE A 109 -18.11 16.64 5.96
N ASP A 110 -18.97 17.48 5.42
CA ASP A 110 -20.41 17.17 5.31
C ASP A 110 -20.72 16.16 4.20
N ARG A 111 -19.81 15.99 3.23
CA ARG A 111 -19.97 15.10 2.08
C ARG A 111 -18.63 14.69 1.46
N LEU A 112 -18.64 13.56 0.77
CA LEU A 112 -17.55 13.09 -0.09
C LEU A 112 -17.83 13.41 -1.57
N PRO A 113 -16.80 13.64 -2.41
CA PRO A 113 -15.38 13.61 -2.08
C PRO A 113 -14.91 14.81 -1.25
N ALA A 114 -13.90 14.60 -0.41
CA ALA A 114 -13.32 15.60 0.48
C ALA A 114 -11.79 15.64 0.35
N ILE A 115 -11.18 16.77 0.71
CA ILE A 115 -9.73 16.98 0.66
C ILE A 115 -9.27 17.55 2.00
N LEU A 116 -8.25 16.93 2.59
CA LEU A 116 -7.57 17.34 3.80
C LEU A 116 -6.13 17.75 3.45
N PRO A 117 -5.88 19.06 3.25
CA PRO A 117 -4.51 19.54 3.08
C PRO A 117 -3.81 19.52 4.44
N THR A 118 -2.64 18.86 4.50
CA THR A 118 -1.76 18.85 5.68
C THR A 118 -0.37 19.37 5.28
N PRO A 119 0.47 19.80 6.24
CA PRO A 119 1.85 20.20 5.94
C PRO A 119 2.69 19.09 5.26
N VAL A 120 2.33 17.82 5.47
CA VAL A 120 3.07 16.66 4.96
C VAL A 120 2.53 16.10 3.64
N GLY A 121 1.38 16.60 3.17
CA GLY A 121 0.76 16.16 1.92
C GLY A 121 -0.75 16.42 1.87
N VAL A 122 -1.34 16.20 0.71
CA VAL A 122 -2.79 16.35 0.50
C VAL A 122 -3.47 14.99 0.50
N PHE A 123 -4.33 14.75 1.48
CA PHE A 123 -5.16 13.55 1.52
C PHE A 123 -6.51 13.81 0.88
N SER A 124 -7.00 12.86 0.11
CA SER A 124 -8.32 12.89 -0.50
C SER A 124 -9.13 11.68 -0.08
N PHE A 125 -10.43 11.91 0.10
CA PHE A 125 -11.38 10.92 0.58
C PHE A 125 -12.51 10.83 -0.43
N THR A 126 -12.86 9.61 -0.84
CA THR A 126 -13.97 9.37 -1.76
C THR A 126 -14.86 8.26 -1.21
N GLY A 127 -16.18 8.40 -1.33
CA GLY A 127 -17.10 7.32 -0.99
C GLY A 127 -17.05 6.20 -2.04
N MET A 128 -17.33 4.98 -1.63
CA MET A 128 -17.65 3.88 -2.55
C MET A 128 -19.14 3.90 -2.91
N ASP A 129 -19.46 3.58 -4.17
CA ASP A 129 -20.85 3.47 -4.65
C ASP A 129 -21.64 2.35 -3.94
N SER A 130 -20.94 1.33 -3.45
CA SER A 130 -21.52 0.23 -2.67
C SER A 130 -21.16 0.41 -1.20
N ILE A 131 -21.93 1.24 -0.49
CA ILE A 131 -21.80 1.39 0.96
C ILE A 131 -22.31 0.08 1.60
N PRO A 132 -21.48 -0.68 2.32
CA PRO A 132 -21.96 -1.81 3.13
C PRO A 132 -23.05 -1.30 4.09
N GLU A 133 -24.05 -2.10 4.42
CA GLU A 133 -25.01 -1.70 5.45
C GLU A 133 -24.25 -1.39 6.76
N LEU A 134 -24.15 -0.09 7.10
CA LEU A 134 -23.49 0.35 8.32
C LEU A 134 -24.33 -0.11 9.52
N GLU A 135 -23.92 -1.19 10.18
CA GLU A 135 -24.53 -1.63 11.44
C GLU A 135 -24.34 -0.52 12.48
N GLY A 136 -25.43 0.12 12.92
CA GLY A 136 -25.39 1.24 13.86
C GLY A 136 -25.34 2.63 13.22
N GLY A 137 -25.26 2.75 11.89
CA GLY A 137 -25.34 4.03 11.17
C GLY A 137 -24.05 4.84 11.12
N GLU A 138 -22.97 4.35 11.75
CA GLU A 138 -21.62 4.90 11.69
C GLU A 138 -20.57 3.77 11.65
N ILE A 139 -19.38 4.10 11.16
CA ILE A 139 -18.21 3.20 11.16
C ILE A 139 -16.96 4.01 11.50
N GLU A 140 -16.08 3.40 12.27
CA GLU A 140 -14.76 3.93 12.57
C GLU A 140 -13.71 3.18 11.74
N LEU A 141 -12.86 3.93 11.05
CA LEU A 141 -11.83 3.42 10.16
C LEU A 141 -10.49 4.02 10.56
N VAL A 142 -9.42 3.25 10.41
CA VAL A 142 -8.05 3.73 10.56
C VAL A 142 -7.31 3.46 9.26
N ALA A 143 -6.72 4.50 8.68
CA ALA A 143 -5.80 4.34 7.58
C ALA A 143 -4.37 4.67 8.02
N HIS A 144 -3.45 3.77 7.70
CA HIS A 144 -2.01 3.97 7.89
C HIS A 144 -1.37 4.24 6.54
N VAL A 145 -0.71 5.39 6.42
CA VAL A 145 -0.02 5.78 5.20
C VAL A 145 1.49 5.69 5.43
N HIS A 146 2.12 4.79 4.70
CA HIS A 146 3.55 4.54 4.71
C HIS A 146 4.23 5.16 3.48
N THR A 147 5.57 5.27 3.52
CA THR A 147 6.32 5.65 2.32
C THR A 147 6.30 4.48 1.32
N PRO A 148 6.08 4.72 0.02
CA PRO A 148 6.15 3.64 -0.96
C PRO A 148 7.52 2.96 -0.99
N THR A 149 8.59 3.68 -0.66
CA THR A 149 9.93 3.10 -0.50
C THR A 149 9.99 2.09 0.64
N SER A 150 9.51 2.42 1.84
CA SER A 150 9.52 1.48 2.98
C SER A 150 8.63 0.27 2.72
N THR A 151 7.47 0.49 2.09
CA THR A 151 6.54 -0.59 1.72
C THR A 151 7.17 -1.52 0.69
N ALA A 152 7.83 -0.99 -0.34
CA ALA A 152 8.54 -1.78 -1.34
C ALA A 152 9.70 -2.60 -0.74
N GLU A 153 10.41 -2.05 0.25
CA GLU A 153 11.43 -2.80 0.99
C GLU A 153 10.84 -3.96 1.79
N ALA A 154 9.67 -3.77 2.41
CA ALA A 154 8.97 -4.84 3.12
C ALA A 154 8.55 -5.97 2.16
N TYR A 155 7.89 -5.63 1.04
CA TYR A 155 7.53 -6.61 0.00
C TYR A 155 8.76 -7.31 -0.59
N GLY A 156 9.86 -6.58 -0.81
CA GLY A 156 11.10 -7.17 -1.35
C GLY A 156 11.75 -8.20 -0.43
N LYS A 157 11.55 -8.11 0.89
CA LYS A 157 12.04 -9.12 1.84
C LYS A 157 11.20 -10.40 1.82
N GLU A 158 9.90 -10.27 1.56
CA GLU A 158 8.94 -11.38 1.56
C GLU A 158 8.72 -12.02 0.18
N LEU A 159 9.19 -11.36 -0.89
CA LEU A 159 9.12 -11.84 -2.26
C LEU A 159 10.29 -12.78 -2.57
N SER A 160 9.96 -14.01 -3.00
CA SER A 160 10.93 -14.98 -3.52
C SER A 160 10.62 -15.29 -4.98
N VAL A 161 11.63 -15.11 -5.84
CA VAL A 161 11.54 -15.39 -7.28
C VAL A 161 12.67 -16.34 -7.67
N THR A 162 12.45 -17.64 -7.68
CA THR A 162 13.51 -18.63 -7.91
C THR A 162 13.28 -19.39 -9.22
N PRO A 163 14.34 -19.74 -9.98
CA PRO A 163 14.18 -20.60 -11.13
C PRO A 163 13.70 -21.98 -10.67
N SER A 164 12.82 -22.63 -11.44
CA SER A 164 12.29 -23.94 -11.05
C SER A 164 13.33 -25.07 -11.16
N SER A 165 14.42 -24.86 -11.89
CA SER A 165 15.62 -25.71 -12.03
C SER A 165 16.77 -24.90 -12.67
N LYS A 166 17.99 -25.45 -12.76
CA LYS A 166 19.17 -24.74 -13.31
C LYS A 166 19.13 -24.48 -14.83
N THR A 167 18.24 -25.14 -15.56
CA THR A 167 18.20 -25.12 -17.03
C THR A 167 16.83 -24.72 -17.57
N THR A 168 15.93 -24.24 -16.71
CA THR A 168 14.57 -23.88 -17.10
C THR A 168 14.42 -22.37 -17.22
N THR A 169 13.48 -21.97 -18.08
CA THR A 169 13.01 -20.58 -18.22
C THR A 169 11.71 -20.34 -17.44
N ILE A 170 11.40 -21.20 -16.46
CA ILE A 170 10.21 -21.10 -15.63
C ILE A 170 10.62 -20.62 -14.23
N ALA A 171 10.15 -19.43 -13.86
CA ALA A 171 10.35 -18.85 -12.53
C ALA A 171 9.18 -19.22 -11.60
N LYS A 172 9.51 -19.58 -10.36
CA LYS A 172 8.56 -19.72 -9.25
C LYS A 172 8.56 -18.42 -8.45
N VAL A 173 7.40 -17.78 -8.41
CA VAL A 173 7.18 -16.55 -7.65
C VAL A 173 6.30 -16.88 -6.45
N SER A 174 6.74 -16.50 -5.26
CA SER A 174 5.98 -16.64 -4.03
C SER A 174 6.14 -15.38 -3.19
N LEU A 175 5.03 -14.88 -2.66
CA LEU A 175 5.01 -13.76 -1.73
C LEU A 175 4.45 -14.25 -0.40
N ARG A 176 5.21 -14.07 0.68
CA ARG A 176 4.72 -14.31 2.02
C ARG A 176 3.98 -13.06 2.49
N ASN A 177 2.65 -13.12 2.41
CA ASN A 177 1.82 -12.08 2.98
C ASN A 177 1.32 -12.55 4.35
N THR A 178 1.79 -11.89 5.41
CA THR A 178 1.08 -11.94 6.69
C THR A 178 -0.11 -11.01 6.56
N VAL A 179 -1.26 -11.55 6.19
CA VAL A 179 -2.52 -10.90 6.55
C VAL A 179 -2.46 -10.77 8.08
N ARG A 180 -2.28 -9.55 8.58
CA ARG A 180 -2.45 -9.24 10.00
C ARG A 180 -3.89 -8.82 10.22
#